data_AF-A0A1Y3BCM1-F1
#
_entry.id   AF-A0A1Y3BCM1-F1
#
_cell.length_a   1.000
_cell.length_b   1.000
_cell.length_c   1.000
_cell.angle_alpha   90.00
_cell.angle_beta   90.00
_cell.angle_gamma   90.00
#
_symmetry.space_group_name_H-M   'P 1'
#
loop_
_entity.id
_entity.type
_entity.pdbx_description
1 polymer ?
#
loop_
_entity_poly.entity_id
_entity_poly.type
_entity_poly.pdbx_seq_one_letter_code
_entity_poly.pdbx_strand_id
1 'polypeptide(L)' 'MNDSTEFALVINGHSLIHALDQSLERLFLDVASTCKAVICCRVTPLQKAMVVDLVKRYKKAVTLAIGDGANDVSMIK' A
#
# COMPACT_ATOMS: atom_id res chain seq x y z
N MET A 1 27.50 -14.69 -6.06
CA MET A 1 26.37 -14.27 -6.91
C MET A 1 25.19 -14.12 -5.98
N ASN A 2 24.83 -12.89 -5.61
CA ASN A 2 23.69 -12.64 -4.75
C ASN A 2 22.51 -12.31 -5.68
N ASP A 3 21.95 -13.35 -6.32
CA ASP A 3 20.69 -13.19 -7.05
C ASP A 3 19.60 -12.94 -6.01
N SER A 4 19.46 -11.66 -5.67
CA SER A 4 18.42 -11.18 -4.78
C SER A 4 17.13 -11.27 -5.59
N THR A 5 16.40 -12.38 -5.48
CA THR A 5 15.14 -12.55 -6.20
C THR A 5 14.22 -11.37 -5.90
N GLU A 6 13.94 -10.57 -6.92
CA GLU A 6 13.12 -9.38 -6.76
C GLU A 6 11.65 -9.75 -6.94
N PHE A 7 10.84 -9.47 -5.91
CA PHE A 7 9.42 -9.75 -5.92
C PHE A 7 8.60 -8.49 -6.16
N ALA A 8 7.41 -8.68 -6.74
CA ALA A 8 6.38 -7.66 -6.82
C ALA A 8 5.07 -8.21 -6.27
N LEU A 9 4.32 -7.37 -5.56
CA LEU A 9 3.01 -7.71 -5.00
C LEU A 9 1.89 -7.05 -5.82
N VAL A 10 0.92 -7.84 -6.27
CA VAL A 10 -0.32 -7.33 -6.87
C VAL A 10 -1.49 -7.71 -5.98
N ILE A 11 -2.28 -6.74 -5.57
CA ILE A 11 -3.44 -6.95 -4.69
C ILE A 11 -4.64 -6.15 -5.18
N ASN A 12 -5.82 -6.78 -5.25
CA ASN A 12 -7.05 -6.11 -5.63
C ASN A 12 -7.72 -5.40 -4.44
N GLY A 13 -8.63 -4.47 -4.71
CA GLY A 13 -9.33 -3.70 -3.67
C GLY A 13 -10.15 -4.54 -2.68
N HIS A 14 -10.69 -5.71 -3.09
CA HIS A 14 -11.43 -6.59 -2.17
C HIS A 14 -10.48 -7.26 -1.17
N SER A 15 -9.40 -7.87 -1.66
CA SER A 15 -8.36 -8.47 -0.82
C SER A 15 -7.63 -7.43 0.03
N LEU A 16 -7.45 -6.21 -0.48
CA LEU A 16 -6.79 -5.12 0.23
C LEU A 16 -7.54 -4.73 1.50
N ILE A 17 -8.89 -4.76 1.52
CA ILE A 17 -9.66 -4.49 2.75
C ILE A 17 -9.28 -5.47 3.86
N HIS A 18 -9.19 -6.76 3.53
CA HIS A 18 -8.82 -7.78 4.51
C HIS A 18 -7.36 -7.62 4.95
N ALA A 19 -6.47 -7.28 4.02
CA ALA A 19 -5.06 -7.04 4.32
C ALA A 19 -4.82 -5.80 5.19
N LEU A 20 -5.72 -4.81 5.11
CA LEU A 20 -5.70 -3.58 5.93
C LEU A 20 -6.46 -3.72 7.26
N ASP A 21 -7.03 -4.88 7.56
CA ASP A 21 -7.61 -5.16 8.87
C ASP A 21 -6.53 -5.07 9.96
N GLN A 22 -6.88 -4.58 11.14
CA GLN A 22 -5.95 -4.35 12.25
C GLN A 22 -5.16 -5.61 12.64
N SER A 23 -5.75 -6.79 12.46
CA SER A 23 -5.09 -8.07 12.73
C SER A 23 -4.02 -8.46 11.70
N LEU A 24 -4.09 -7.94 10.48
CA LEU A 24 -3.24 -8.32 9.34
C LEU A 24 -2.38 -7.18 8.79
N GLU A 25 -2.69 -5.91 9.11
CA GLU A 25 -2.06 -4.75 8.48
C GLU A 25 -0.53 -4.70 8.62
N ARG A 26 0.01 -5.23 9.73
CA ARG A 26 1.47 -5.33 9.94
C ARG A 26 2.11 -6.38 9.05
N LEU A 27 1.49 -7.56 8.93
CA LEU A 27 1.98 -8.62 8.05
C LEU A 27 1.93 -8.16 6.59
N PHE A 28 0.83 -7.51 6.18
CA PHE A 28 0.71 -6.93 4.85
C PHE A 28 1.83 -5.91 4.59
N LEU A 29 2.09 -5.00 5.53
CA LEU A 29 3.14 -4.00 5.40
C LEU A 29 4.53 -4.64 5.26
N ASP A 30 4.84 -5.67 6.04
CA ASP A 30 6.14 -6.34 6.01
C ASP A 30 6.37 -7.07 4.67
N VAL A 31 5.35 -7.79 4.18
CA VAL A 31 5.40 -8.41 2.84
C VAL A 31 5.52 -7.34 1.75
N ALA A 32 4.71 -6.29 1.79
CA ALA A 32 4.77 -5.20 0.83
C ALA A 32 6.14 -4.48 0.83
N SER A 33 6.80 -4.36 1.98
CA SER A 33 8.09 -3.69 2.13
C SER A 33 9.29 -4.52 1.64
N THR A 34 9.14 -5.85 1.57
CA THR A 34 10.18 -6.72 0.98
C THR A 34 10.08 -6.80 -0.54
N CYS A 35 8.93 -6.42 -1.10
CA CYS A 35 8.73 -6.34 -2.53
C CYS A 35 9.37 -5.07 -3.11
N LYS A 36 9.96 -5.19 -4.31
CA LYS A 36 10.50 -4.05 -5.06
C LYS A 36 9.40 -3.14 -5.61
N ALA A 37 8.22 -3.69 -5.88
CA ALA A 37 7.06 -2.97 -6.34
C ALA A 37 5.77 -3.53 -5.75
N VAL A 38 4.79 -2.65 -5.53
CA VAL A 38 3.45 -3.03 -5.06
C VAL A 38 2.43 -2.34 -5.96
N ILE A 39 1.48 -3.11 -6.50
CA ILE A 39 0.39 -2.63 -7.35
C ILE A 39 -0.94 -2.96 -6.68
N CYS A 40 -1.61 -1.93 -6.17
CA CYS A 40 -2.97 -2.02 -5.67
C CYS A 40 -3.95 -1.72 -6.82
N CYS A 41 -4.74 -2.71 -7.25
CA CYS A 41 -5.63 -2.59 -8.40
C CYS A 41 -7.11 -2.54 -7.99
N ARG A 42 -7.93 -1.79 -8.75
CA ARG A 42 -9.39 -1.63 -8.51
C ARG A 42 -9.71 -1.18 -7.08
N VAL A 43 -8.96 -0.18 -6.59
CA VAL A 43 -9.11 0.36 -5.22
C VAL A 43 -10.04 1.56 -5.17
N THR A 44 -10.73 1.74 -4.04
CA THR A 44 -11.56 2.92 -3.77
C THR A 44 -10.71 4.11 -3.29
N PRO A 45 -11.23 5.35 -3.36
CA PRO A 45 -10.52 6.52 -2.83
C PRO A 45 -10.11 6.37 -1.35
N LEU A 46 -10.97 5.77 -0.53
CA LEU A 46 -10.67 5.49 0.88
C LEU A 46 -9.54 4.48 1.04
N GLN A 47 -9.53 3.40 0.26
CA GLN A 47 -8.48 2.39 0.33
C GLN A 47 -7.10 2.96 -0.05
N LYS A 48 -7.04 3.86 -1.03
CA LYS A 48 -5.79 4.57 -1.36
C LYS A 48 -5.25 5.35 -0.15
N ALA A 49 -6.12 6.09 0.54
CA ALA A 49 -5.76 6.84 1.74
C ALA A 49 -5.29 5.92 2.88
N MET A 50 -5.98 4.79 3.09
CA MET A 50 -5.60 3.82 4.13
C MET A 50 -4.21 3.21 3.88
N VAL A 51 -3.84 2.94 2.62
CA VAL A 51 -2.49 2.45 2.29
C VAL A 51 -1.43 3.49 2.63
N VAL A 52 -1.63 4.75 2.25
CA VAL A 52 -0.69 5.84 2.57
C VAL A 52 -0.57 6.03 4.08
N ASP A 53 -1.70 6.04 4.79
CA ASP A 53 -1.73 6.18 6.25
C ASP A 53 -1.01 5.02 6.96
N LEU A 54 -1.20 3.78 6.50
CA LEU A 54 -0.49 2.61 7.02
C LEU A 54 1.04 2.79 6.93
N VAL A 55 1.53 3.20 5.76
CA VAL A 55 2.97 3.40 5.55
C VAL A 55 3.50 4.55 6.42
N LYS A 56 2.78 5.68 6.48
CA LYS A 56 3.11 6.83 7.34
C LYS A 56 3.22 6.41 8.81
N ARG A 57 2.21 5.71 9.33
CA ARG A 57 2.14 5.26 10.74
C ARG A 57 3.33 4.38 11.14
N TYR A 58 3.64 3.38 10.33
CA TYR A 58 4.53 2.30 10.75
C TYR A 58 5.98 2.44 10.28
N LYS A 59 6.23 3.06 9.11
CA LYS A 59 7.59 3.23 8.61
C LYS A 59 8.23 4.56 9.03
N LYS A 60 7.43 5.51 9.56
CA LYS A 60 7.88 6.89 9.89
C LYS A 60 8.62 7.55 8.71
N ALA A 61 8.26 7.17 7.49
CA ALA A 61 8.87 7.65 6.27
C ALA A 61 8.10 8.87 5.75
N VAL A 62 8.81 9.77 5.06
CA VAL A 62 8.15 10.79 4.27
C VAL A 62 7.50 10.12 3.07
N THR A 63 6.18 10.21 2.96
CA THR A 63 5.40 9.66 1.84
C THR A 63 5.02 10.76 0.86
N LEU A 64 5.17 10.51 -0.43
CA LEU A 64 4.62 11.36 -1.49
C LEU A 64 3.39 10.66 -2.09
N ALA A 65 2.27 11.38 -2.15
CA ALA A 65 1.06 10.94 -2.83
C ALA A 65 0.79 11.89 -4.01
N ILE A 66 0.57 11.33 -5.20
CA ILE A 66 0.27 12.06 -6.43
C ILE A 66 -0.97 11.48 -7.12
N GLY A 67 -1.77 12.34 -7.73
CA GLY A 67 -2.96 11.97 -8.49
C GLY A 67 -3.61 13.20 -9.12
N ASP A 68 -4.36 12.99 -10.19
CA ASP A 68 -4.98 14.05 -11.01
C ASP A 68 -6.51 14.11 -10.86
N GLY A 69 -7.12 13.11 -10.21
CA GLY A 69 -8.57 12.96 -10.13
C GLY A 69 -9.16 13.14 -8.72
N ALA A 70 -10.49 13.31 -8.67
CA ALA A 70 -11.24 13.39 -7.41
C ALA A 70 -11.05 12.16 -6.49
N ASN A 71 -10.71 11.02 -7.08
CA ASN A 71 -10.46 9.76 -6.38
C ASN A 71 -9.13 9.75 -5.59
N ASP A 72 -8.25 10.73 -5.80
CA ASP A 72 -6.94 10.81 -5.14
C ASP A 72 -6.92 11.84 -4.01
N VAL A 73 -7.97 12.65 -3.88
CA VAL A 73 -8.08 13.73 -2.88
C VAL A 73 -7.86 13.21 -1.45
N SER A 74 -8.46 12.08 -1.09
CA SER A 74 -8.30 11.50 0.25
C SER A 74 -6.91 10.93 0.50
N MET A 75 -6.21 10.48 -0.55
CA MET A 75 -4.85 9.92 -0.45
C MET A 75 -3.79 11.02 -0.28
N ILE A 76 -4.04 12.20 -0.85
CA ILE A 76 -3.13 13.36 -0.82
C ILE A 76 -3.20 14.14 0.49
N LYS A 77 -4.35 14.11 1.17
CA LYS A 77 -4.58 14.84 2.43
C LYS A 77 -3.89 14.21 3.65
#